data_AF-A0A1I2H0F9-F1
#
_entry.id   AF-A0A1I2H0F9-F1
#
_cell.length_a   1.000
_cell.length_b   1.000
_cell.length_c   1.000
_cell.angle_alpha   90.00
_cell.angle_beta   90.00
_cell.angle_gamma   90.00
#
_symmetry.space_group_name_H-M   'P 1'
#
loop_
_entity.id
_entity.type
_entity.pdbx_description
1 polymer ?
#
loop_
_entity_poly.entity_id
_entity_poly.type
_entity_poly.pdbx_seq_one_letter_code
_entity_poly.pdbx_strand_id
1 'polypeptide(L)'
;MGTWDDGLYDNDAALDLVGGLVRLPALDASPSELAVGIGLVAWLQPVVLKLRGAGHVAAALAHGEALPADAREVLAGLARDLEGALAGRSRSEAAAAAIGGYNDGPRFDALLRVPGGQASIDALGERAAAVLDRADDVDLYEAAGDFGALGLVVELVDAGLWKPAPDRVAAWQARFDRADAGTREERGFWDAYAVRVRLGFELALRA
;
A
#
# COMPACT_ATOMS: atom_id res chain seq x y z
N MET A 1 -11.38 -13.95 18.55
CA MET A 1 -9.92 -14.07 18.54
C MET A 1 -9.47 -13.42 17.27
N GLY A 2 -9.12 -12.13 17.35
CA GLY A 2 -8.67 -11.40 16.19
C GLY A 2 -7.32 -11.95 15.74
N THR A 3 -7.05 -11.79 14.47
CA THR A 3 -5.75 -11.90 13.83
C THR A 3 -4.93 -10.71 14.29
N TRP A 4 -4.23 -10.88 15.41
CA TRP A 4 -3.25 -9.93 15.95
C TRP A 4 -1.93 -10.75 16.04
N ASP A 5 -0.80 -10.23 15.55
CA ASP A 5 0.55 -10.81 15.38
C ASP A 5 1.10 -11.18 13.97
N ASP A 6 0.56 -10.69 12.86
CA ASP A 6 1.13 -10.92 11.53
C ASP A 6 1.93 -9.72 10.98
N GLY A 7 1.65 -8.47 11.39
CA GLY A 7 2.25 -7.33 10.70
C GLY A 7 1.71 -5.93 11.03
N LEU A 8 2.13 -4.94 10.24
CA LEU A 8 1.55 -3.58 10.25
C LEU A 8 0.08 -3.52 9.82
N TYR A 9 -0.38 -4.48 9.01
CA TYR A 9 -1.77 -4.55 8.54
C TYR A 9 -2.67 -5.45 9.39
N ASP A 10 -2.25 -5.78 10.60
CA ASP A 10 -2.90 -6.79 11.41
C ASP A 10 -3.80 -6.21 12.52
N ASN A 11 -4.25 -4.98 12.33
CA ASN A 11 -5.38 -4.43 13.07
C ASN A 11 -6.41 -3.86 12.09
N ASP A 12 -7.69 -3.90 12.47
CA ASP A 12 -8.78 -3.46 11.61
C ASP A 12 -8.62 -1.99 11.22
N ALA A 13 -8.10 -1.15 12.12
CA ALA A 13 -7.84 0.26 11.85
C ALA A 13 -6.84 0.48 10.69
N ALA A 14 -5.78 -0.32 10.60
CA ALA A 14 -4.79 -0.26 9.55
C ALA A 14 -5.36 -0.78 8.23
N LEU A 15 -6.16 -1.86 8.27
CA LEU A 15 -6.85 -2.36 7.08
C LEU A 15 -7.85 -1.32 6.53
N ASP A 16 -8.64 -0.71 7.41
CA ASP A 16 -9.58 0.36 7.07
C ASP A 16 -8.86 1.59 6.51
N LEU A 17 -7.73 1.98 7.12
CA LEU A 17 -6.89 3.07 6.63
C LEU A 17 -6.37 2.78 5.23
N VAL A 18 -5.79 1.59 5.00
CA VAL A 18 -5.25 1.20 3.69
C VAL A 18 -6.36 1.18 2.64
N GLY A 19 -7.53 0.60 2.95
CA GLY A 19 -8.71 0.65 2.09
C GLY A 19 -9.21 2.08 1.84
N GLY A 20 -9.01 2.98 2.79
CA GLY A 20 -9.27 4.42 2.67
C GLY A 20 -8.28 5.16 1.77
N LEU A 21 -7.04 4.69 1.62
CA LEU A 21 -5.97 5.36 0.86
C LEU A 21 -5.82 4.83 -0.58
N VAL A 22 -5.97 3.52 -0.76
CA VAL A 22 -5.85 2.81 -2.03
C VAL A 22 -7.23 2.65 -2.65
N ARG A 23 -7.54 3.48 -3.64
CA ARG A 23 -8.86 3.53 -4.28
C ARG A 23 -8.76 3.37 -5.77
N LEU A 24 -9.82 2.81 -6.35
CA LEU A 24 -10.01 2.86 -7.79
C LEU A 24 -10.18 4.34 -8.22
N PRO A 25 -9.52 4.76 -9.31
CA PRO A 25 -9.66 6.11 -9.86
C PRO A 25 -11.07 6.33 -10.42
N ALA A 26 -11.40 7.59 -10.74
CA ALA A 26 -12.66 7.88 -11.43
C ALA A 26 -12.68 7.21 -12.82
N LEU A 27 -13.85 6.77 -13.28
CA LEU A 27 -13.97 6.08 -14.58
C LEU A 27 -13.65 6.97 -15.79
N ASP A 28 -13.73 8.28 -15.62
CA ASP A 28 -13.39 9.32 -16.62
C ASP A 28 -11.97 9.88 -16.44
N ALA A 29 -11.17 9.29 -15.55
CA ALA A 29 -9.76 9.64 -15.39
C ALA A 29 -8.96 9.38 -16.67
N SER A 30 -7.74 9.94 -16.72
CA SER A 30 -6.84 9.71 -17.85
C SER A 30 -6.49 8.22 -18.02
N PRO A 31 -6.11 7.76 -19.23
CA PRO A 31 -5.74 6.36 -19.46
C PRO A 31 -4.64 5.87 -18.51
N SER A 32 -3.61 6.70 -18.30
CA SER A 32 -2.49 6.38 -17.41
C SER A 32 -2.93 6.29 -15.95
N GLU A 33 -3.82 7.18 -15.50
CA GLU A 33 -4.36 7.15 -14.15
C GLU A 33 -5.24 5.91 -13.91
N LEU A 34 -6.09 5.54 -14.88
CA LEU A 34 -6.85 4.30 -14.84
C LEU A 34 -5.94 3.08 -14.73
N ALA A 35 -4.92 2.98 -15.59
CA ALA A 35 -3.98 1.85 -15.60
C ALA A 35 -3.20 1.74 -14.27
N VAL A 36 -2.59 2.83 -13.80
CA VAL A 36 -1.86 2.82 -12.51
C VAL A 36 -2.79 2.53 -11.35
N GLY A 37 -3.97 3.15 -11.32
CA GLY A 37 -4.95 2.93 -10.25
C GLY A 37 -5.41 1.48 -10.17
N ILE A 38 -5.65 0.83 -11.32
CA ILE A 38 -5.95 -0.62 -11.36
C ILE A 38 -4.76 -1.43 -10.85
N GLY A 39 -3.53 -1.11 -11.28
CA GLY A 39 -2.32 -1.80 -10.81
C GLY A 39 -2.12 -1.66 -9.30
N LEU A 40 -2.33 -0.47 -8.74
CA LEU A 40 -2.21 -0.21 -7.30
C LEU A 40 -3.27 -0.97 -6.50
N VAL A 41 -4.53 -0.99 -6.95
CA VAL A 41 -5.60 -1.71 -6.25
C VAL A 41 -5.42 -3.21 -6.42
N ALA A 42 -4.96 -3.72 -7.58
CA ALA A 42 -4.64 -5.13 -7.76
C ALA A 42 -3.61 -5.61 -6.73
N TRP A 43 -2.58 -4.80 -6.50
CA TRP A 43 -1.48 -5.12 -5.61
C TRP A 43 -1.84 -4.93 -4.14
N LEU A 44 -2.38 -3.78 -3.77
CA LEU A 44 -2.50 -3.35 -2.37
C LEU A 44 -3.91 -3.54 -1.80
N GLN A 45 -4.90 -3.85 -2.64
CA GLN A 45 -6.31 -4.06 -2.26
C GLN A 45 -6.99 -5.08 -3.22
N PRO A 46 -6.44 -6.29 -3.43
CA PRO A 46 -6.91 -7.22 -4.48
C PRO A 46 -8.40 -7.55 -4.37
N VAL A 47 -8.94 -7.63 -3.15
CA VAL A 47 -10.38 -7.88 -2.90
C VAL A 47 -11.25 -6.75 -3.45
N VAL A 48 -10.81 -5.49 -3.33
CA VAL A 48 -11.54 -4.33 -3.89
C VAL A 48 -11.58 -4.41 -5.40
N LEU A 49 -10.46 -4.74 -6.05
CA LEU A 49 -10.43 -4.91 -7.49
C LEU A 49 -11.32 -6.08 -7.94
N LYS A 50 -11.27 -7.23 -7.24
CA LYS A 50 -12.13 -8.39 -7.55
C LYS A 50 -13.62 -8.02 -7.53
N LEU A 51 -14.05 -7.23 -6.54
CA LEU A 51 -15.47 -6.91 -6.34
C LEU A 51 -15.96 -5.71 -7.17
N ARG A 52 -15.09 -4.74 -7.48
CA ARG A 52 -15.49 -3.43 -8.05
C ARG A 52 -14.67 -3.01 -9.28
N GLY A 53 -13.70 -3.82 -9.70
CA GLY A 53 -12.71 -3.49 -10.71
C GLY A 53 -13.16 -3.69 -12.15
N ALA A 54 -14.15 -4.54 -12.42
CA ALA A 54 -14.52 -4.93 -13.78
C ALA A 54 -14.82 -3.73 -14.69
N GLY A 55 -15.57 -2.74 -14.19
CA GLY A 55 -15.86 -1.51 -14.92
C GLY A 55 -14.62 -0.65 -15.21
N HIS A 56 -13.67 -0.60 -14.29
CA HIS A 56 -12.42 0.15 -14.45
C HIS A 56 -11.50 -0.53 -15.48
N VAL A 57 -11.40 -1.86 -15.44
CA VAL A 57 -10.64 -2.63 -16.44
C VAL A 57 -11.23 -2.43 -17.84
N ALA A 58 -12.56 -2.47 -17.98
CA ALA A 58 -13.23 -2.19 -19.24
C ALA A 58 -12.99 -0.75 -19.74
N ALA A 59 -13.08 0.24 -18.85
CA ALA A 59 -12.79 1.63 -19.18
C ALA A 59 -11.34 1.83 -19.64
N ALA A 60 -10.37 1.24 -18.94
CA ALA A 60 -8.96 1.28 -19.32
C ALA A 60 -8.72 0.65 -20.71
N LEU A 61 -9.33 -0.50 -20.99
CA LEU A 61 -9.25 -1.16 -22.31
C LEU A 61 -9.86 -0.33 -23.44
N ALA A 62 -10.91 0.46 -23.16
CA ALA A 62 -11.55 1.31 -24.17
C ALA A 62 -10.62 2.42 -24.71
N HIS A 63 -9.57 2.78 -23.98
CA HIS A 63 -8.57 3.76 -24.43
C HIS A 63 -7.61 3.21 -25.50
N GLY A 64 -7.62 1.89 -25.75
CA GLY A 64 -6.89 1.26 -26.85
C GLY A 64 -5.41 1.67 -26.88
N GLU A 65 -4.94 2.10 -28.06
CA GLU A 65 -3.53 2.44 -28.32
C GLU A 65 -2.96 3.62 -27.50
N ALA A 66 -3.78 4.31 -26.69
CA ALA A 66 -3.27 5.29 -25.73
C ALA A 66 -2.42 4.66 -24.61
N LEU A 67 -2.53 3.34 -24.42
CA LEU A 67 -1.75 2.59 -23.44
C LEU A 67 -0.66 1.73 -24.12
N PRO A 68 0.50 1.56 -23.46
CA PRO A 68 1.52 0.59 -23.87
C PRO A 68 0.95 -0.82 -24.10
N ALA A 69 1.55 -1.57 -25.04
CA ALA A 69 1.05 -2.89 -25.44
C ALA A 69 1.04 -3.91 -24.29
N ASP A 70 2.07 -3.90 -23.45
CA ASP A 70 2.19 -4.70 -22.24
C ASP A 70 1.11 -4.36 -21.20
N ALA A 71 0.84 -3.07 -20.97
CA ALA A 71 -0.25 -2.64 -20.10
C ALA A 71 -1.61 -3.13 -20.60
N ARG A 72 -1.85 -3.04 -21.92
CA ARG A 72 -3.07 -3.58 -22.55
C ARG A 72 -3.18 -5.08 -22.41
N GLU A 73 -2.08 -5.82 -22.55
CA GLU A 73 -2.06 -7.27 -22.38
C GLU A 73 -2.47 -7.67 -20.95
N VAL A 74 -1.93 -6.98 -19.94
CA VAL A 74 -2.33 -7.19 -18.54
C VAL A 74 -3.82 -6.89 -18.34
N LEU A 75 -4.30 -5.75 -18.84
CA LEU A 75 -5.72 -5.39 -18.74
C LEU A 75 -6.63 -6.40 -19.44
N ALA A 76 -6.22 -6.92 -20.60
CA ALA A 76 -6.96 -7.96 -21.32
C ALA A 76 -6.93 -9.30 -20.56
N GLY A 77 -5.86 -9.60 -19.83
CA GLY A 77 -5.79 -10.72 -18.89
C GLY A 77 -6.81 -10.56 -17.75
N LEU A 78 -6.77 -9.42 -17.06
CA LEU A 78 -7.70 -9.08 -15.98
C LEU A 78 -9.17 -9.11 -16.43
N ALA A 79 -9.46 -8.67 -17.65
CA ALA A 79 -10.82 -8.71 -18.20
C ALA A 79 -11.34 -10.13 -18.49
N ARG A 80 -10.43 -11.06 -18.83
CA ARG A 80 -10.80 -12.47 -19.12
C ARG A 80 -11.00 -13.27 -17.86
N ASP A 81 -10.10 -13.12 -16.89
CA ASP A 81 -10.12 -13.87 -15.63
C ASP A 81 -9.56 -13.01 -14.50
N LEU A 82 -10.41 -12.17 -13.93
CA LEU A 82 -10.04 -11.27 -12.84
C LEU A 82 -9.64 -12.04 -11.57
N GLU A 83 -10.33 -13.13 -11.28
CA GLU A 83 -10.09 -13.92 -10.07
C GLU A 83 -8.75 -14.67 -10.16
N GLY A 84 -8.51 -15.37 -11.27
CA GLY A 84 -7.24 -16.07 -11.49
C GLY A 84 -6.07 -15.10 -11.58
N ALA A 85 -6.24 -13.95 -12.24
CA ALA A 85 -5.20 -12.93 -12.33
C ALA A 85 -4.82 -12.33 -10.96
N LEU A 86 -5.70 -12.37 -9.96
CA LEU A 86 -5.47 -11.83 -8.61
C LEU A 86 -5.07 -12.87 -7.56
N ALA A 87 -4.86 -14.13 -7.95
CA ALA A 87 -4.49 -15.19 -7.01
C ALA A 87 -3.03 -15.11 -6.51
N GLY A 88 -2.18 -14.35 -7.21
CA GLY A 88 -0.77 -14.19 -6.88
C GLY A 88 -0.51 -13.25 -5.70
N ARG A 89 0.71 -13.34 -5.17
CA ARG A 89 1.28 -12.44 -4.14
C ARG A 89 2.60 -11.89 -4.66
N SER A 90 2.97 -10.69 -4.26
CA SER A 90 4.15 -10.01 -4.80
C SER A 90 5.04 -9.35 -3.76
N ARG A 91 4.60 -9.27 -2.51
CA ARG A 91 5.39 -8.74 -1.40
C ARG A 91 6.70 -9.52 -1.24
N SER A 92 7.81 -8.81 -1.10
CA SER A 92 9.11 -9.43 -0.80
C SER A 92 9.14 -10.03 0.61
N GLU A 93 10.04 -10.97 0.86
CA GLU A 93 10.20 -11.56 2.21
C GLU A 93 10.48 -10.50 3.27
N ALA A 94 11.28 -9.48 2.93
CA ALA A 94 11.62 -8.39 3.83
C ALA A 94 10.39 -7.52 4.16
N ALA A 95 9.61 -7.14 3.14
CA ALA A 95 8.37 -6.40 3.35
C ALA A 95 7.32 -7.24 4.11
N ALA A 96 7.23 -8.55 3.84
CA ALA A 96 6.33 -9.47 4.54
C ALA A 96 6.63 -9.55 6.04
N ALA A 97 7.91 -9.56 6.43
CA ALA A 97 8.32 -9.57 7.83
C ALA A 97 7.88 -8.32 8.62
N ALA A 98 7.72 -7.18 7.95
CA ALA A 98 7.22 -5.95 8.58
C ALA A 98 5.69 -5.81 8.46
N ILE A 99 5.12 -6.07 7.28
CA ILE A 99 3.74 -5.73 6.92
C ILE A 99 2.74 -6.83 7.25
N GLY A 100 3.16 -8.09 7.25
CA GLY A 100 2.32 -9.29 7.38
C GLY A 100 1.82 -9.82 6.05
N GLY A 101 0.76 -10.63 6.06
CA GLY A 101 0.21 -11.32 4.88
C GLY A 101 -1.04 -10.70 4.26
N TYR A 102 -1.66 -9.69 4.90
CA TYR A 102 -2.85 -9.02 4.37
C TYR A 102 -2.50 -8.08 3.22
N ASN A 103 -3.49 -7.78 2.36
CA ASN A 103 -3.37 -6.78 1.29
C ASN A 103 -2.15 -7.02 0.36
N ASP A 104 -1.87 -8.29 0.07
CA ASP A 104 -0.75 -8.73 -0.79
C ASP A 104 -1.31 -9.41 -2.04
N GLY A 105 -1.60 -8.60 -3.06
CA GLY A 105 -1.97 -9.06 -4.37
C GLY A 105 -0.78 -9.11 -5.33
N PRO A 106 -1.01 -9.49 -6.60
CA PRO A 106 0.04 -9.47 -7.61
C PRO A 106 0.35 -8.04 -8.04
N ARG A 107 1.64 -7.77 -8.28
CA ARG A 107 2.14 -6.50 -8.80
C ARG A 107 2.29 -6.58 -10.32
N PHE A 108 1.62 -5.69 -11.03
CA PHE A 108 1.71 -5.58 -12.49
C PHE A 108 2.54 -4.37 -12.90
N ASP A 109 3.86 -4.55 -13.06
CA ASP A 109 4.78 -3.44 -13.36
C ASP A 109 4.43 -2.70 -14.66
N ALA A 110 3.89 -3.41 -15.66
CA ALA A 110 3.40 -2.82 -16.91
C ALA A 110 2.29 -1.78 -16.69
N LEU A 111 1.46 -1.95 -15.65
CA LEU A 111 0.42 -0.97 -15.29
C LEU A 111 0.97 0.17 -14.44
N LEU A 112 1.88 -0.14 -13.52
CA LEU A 112 2.42 0.84 -12.56
C LEU A 112 3.43 1.80 -13.22
N ARG A 113 4.03 1.41 -14.34
CA ARG A 113 5.08 2.18 -15.04
C ARG A 113 4.64 2.75 -16.38
N VAL A 114 3.33 2.85 -16.62
CA VAL A 114 2.82 3.52 -17.83
C VAL A 114 3.26 5.00 -17.87
N PRO A 115 3.60 5.53 -19.06
CA PRO A 115 3.93 6.94 -19.20
C PRO A 115 2.83 7.86 -18.66
N GLY A 116 3.22 8.89 -17.89
CA GLY A 116 2.28 9.82 -17.24
C GLY A 116 1.61 9.29 -15.97
N GLY A 117 1.89 8.05 -15.55
CA GLY A 117 1.30 7.43 -14.37
C GLY A 117 1.95 7.77 -13.03
N GLN A 118 3.18 8.31 -13.04
CA GLN A 118 3.96 8.59 -11.82
C GLN A 118 3.22 9.51 -10.84
N ALA A 119 2.47 10.50 -11.33
CA ALA A 119 1.70 11.41 -10.49
C ALA A 119 0.69 10.68 -9.57
N SER A 120 0.11 9.56 -10.03
CA SER A 120 -0.80 8.75 -9.22
C SER A 120 -0.07 7.98 -8.12
N ILE A 121 1.16 7.52 -8.40
CA ILE A 121 2.03 6.89 -7.42
C ILE A 121 2.47 7.92 -6.37
N ASP A 122 2.96 9.07 -6.81
CA ASP A 122 3.40 10.16 -5.94
C ASP A 122 2.25 10.62 -5.04
N ALA A 123 1.04 10.74 -5.59
CA ALA A 123 -0.13 11.10 -4.81
C ALA A 123 -0.49 10.05 -3.75
N LEU A 124 -0.32 8.75 -4.01
CA LEU A 124 -0.52 7.71 -2.99
C LEU A 124 0.57 7.80 -1.91
N GLY A 125 1.83 7.89 -2.31
CA GLY A 125 2.96 8.04 -1.40
C GLY A 125 2.79 9.25 -0.48
N GLU A 126 2.44 10.41 -1.04
CA GLU A 126 2.20 11.62 -0.25
C GLU A 126 0.98 11.53 0.67
N ARG A 127 -0.10 10.85 0.27
CA ARG A 127 -1.24 10.62 1.17
C ARG A 127 -0.87 9.72 2.35
N ALA A 128 -0.10 8.65 2.11
CA ALA A 128 0.40 7.78 3.18
C ALA A 128 1.36 8.54 4.10
N ALA A 129 2.27 9.32 3.52
CA ALA A 129 3.21 10.16 4.25
C ALA A 129 2.50 11.22 5.10
N ALA A 130 1.43 11.83 4.60
CA ALA A 130 0.61 12.80 5.33
C ALA A 130 -0.18 12.19 6.50
N VAL A 131 -0.44 10.87 6.48
CA VAL A 131 -0.98 10.15 7.64
C VAL A 131 0.10 10.00 8.71
N LEU A 132 1.29 9.53 8.33
CA LEU A 132 2.43 9.38 9.24
C LEU A 132 2.89 10.71 9.86
N ASP A 133 2.80 11.81 9.09
CA ASP A 133 3.11 13.16 9.57
C ASP A 133 2.21 13.62 10.72
N ARG A 134 0.97 13.14 10.78
CA ARG A 134 -0.03 13.54 11.76
C ARG A 134 -0.38 12.46 12.78
N ALA A 135 0.30 11.30 12.72
CA ALA A 135 0.06 10.21 13.65
C ALA A 135 0.14 10.72 15.10
N ASP A 136 -0.65 10.10 15.97
CA ASP A 136 -0.59 10.39 17.41
C ASP A 136 0.78 9.98 17.96
N ASP A 137 1.21 10.64 19.04
CA ASP A 137 2.52 10.42 19.66
C ASP A 137 2.47 10.22 21.18
N VAL A 138 1.27 10.01 21.72
CA VAL A 138 0.99 9.75 23.13
C VAL A 138 1.11 8.26 23.43
N ASP A 139 0.37 7.41 22.72
CA ASP A 139 0.42 5.96 22.89
C ASP A 139 0.11 5.19 21.59
N LEU A 140 0.43 3.90 21.59
CA LEU A 140 0.27 3.01 20.45
C LEU A 140 -1.17 2.55 20.23
N TYR A 141 -2.06 2.65 21.23
CA TYR A 141 -3.47 2.29 21.03
C TYR A 141 -4.13 3.24 20.04
N GLU A 142 -3.83 4.52 20.14
CA GLU A 142 -4.33 5.54 19.21
C GLU A 142 -3.49 5.59 17.93
N ALA A 143 -2.17 5.45 18.03
CA ALA A 143 -1.28 5.67 16.89
C ALA A 143 -1.16 4.48 15.91
N ALA A 144 -1.39 3.24 16.34
CA ALA A 144 -1.09 2.06 15.53
C ALA A 144 -1.90 1.98 14.22
N GLY A 145 -3.12 2.55 14.19
CA GLY A 145 -3.90 2.66 12.97
C GLY A 145 -3.18 3.50 11.92
N ASP A 146 -2.72 4.69 12.30
CA ASP A 146 -1.99 5.61 11.42
C ASP A 146 -0.64 5.04 10.96
N PHE A 147 0.06 4.31 11.83
CA PHE A 147 1.30 3.62 11.45
C PHE A 147 1.09 2.48 10.46
N GLY A 148 -0.15 2.03 10.23
CA GLY A 148 -0.49 1.20 9.08
C GLY A 148 -0.07 1.83 7.73
N ALA A 149 -0.07 3.16 7.60
CA ALA A 149 0.39 3.84 6.39
C ALA A 149 1.87 3.58 6.07
N LEU A 150 2.69 3.19 7.06
CA LEU A 150 4.09 2.79 6.83
C LEU A 150 4.18 1.57 5.91
N GLY A 151 3.21 0.65 5.98
CA GLY A 151 3.18 -0.51 5.08
C GLY A 151 3.10 -0.10 3.60
N LEU A 152 2.30 0.92 3.28
CA LEU A 152 2.21 1.46 1.92
C LEU A 152 3.52 2.10 1.48
N VAL A 153 4.17 2.84 2.38
CA VAL A 153 5.49 3.44 2.10
C VAL A 153 6.52 2.35 1.79
N VAL A 154 6.57 1.30 2.61
CA VAL A 154 7.50 0.17 2.43
C VAL A 154 7.26 -0.53 1.09
N GLU A 155 6.01 -0.85 0.75
CA GLU A 155 5.68 -1.47 -0.55
C GLU A 155 6.16 -0.62 -1.73
N LEU A 156 5.89 0.69 -1.70
CA LEU A 156 6.28 1.59 -2.78
C LEU A 156 7.80 1.77 -2.90
N VAL A 157 8.52 1.80 -1.76
CA VAL A 157 9.99 1.86 -1.72
C VAL A 157 10.61 0.56 -2.21
N ASP A 158 10.12 -0.59 -1.75
CA ASP A 158 10.62 -1.92 -2.15
C ASP A 158 10.42 -2.18 -3.65
N ALA A 159 9.34 -1.65 -4.22
CA ALA A 159 9.09 -1.69 -5.67
C ALA A 159 9.87 -0.65 -6.49
N GLY A 160 10.57 0.28 -5.82
CA GLY A 160 11.30 1.38 -6.46
C GLY A 160 10.39 2.38 -7.18
N LEU A 161 9.15 2.56 -6.69
CA LEU A 161 8.14 3.41 -7.33
C LEU A 161 7.99 4.79 -6.66
N TRP A 162 8.38 4.88 -5.39
CA TRP A 162 8.33 6.14 -4.63
C TRP A 162 9.41 6.14 -3.55
N LYS A 163 9.90 7.32 -3.19
CA LYS A 163 10.97 7.49 -2.19
C LYS A 163 10.62 8.62 -1.23
N PRO A 164 10.42 8.34 0.07
CA PRO A 164 10.27 9.40 1.06
C PRO A 164 11.59 10.14 1.29
N ALA A 165 11.51 11.38 1.74
CA ALA A 165 12.68 12.11 2.21
C ALA A 165 13.21 11.47 3.53
N PRO A 166 14.51 11.17 3.66
CA PRO A 166 15.06 10.51 4.84
C PRO A 166 14.75 11.24 6.16
N ASP A 167 14.81 12.58 6.16
CA ASP A 167 14.50 13.39 7.33
C ASP A 167 13.04 13.26 7.77
N ARG A 168 12.12 13.02 6.83
CA ARG A 168 10.69 12.79 7.11
C ARG A 168 10.50 11.42 7.75
N VAL A 169 11.20 10.39 7.26
CA VAL A 169 11.20 9.05 7.87
C VAL A 169 11.74 9.09 9.30
N ALA A 170 12.84 9.82 9.52
CA ALA A 170 13.40 10.00 10.86
C ALA A 170 12.41 10.70 11.81
N ALA A 171 11.64 11.69 11.33
CA ALA A 171 10.60 12.34 12.11
C ALA A 171 9.46 11.38 12.48
N TRP A 172 9.02 10.51 11.56
CA TRP A 172 8.02 9.48 11.85
C TRP A 172 8.51 8.46 12.86
N GLN A 173 9.77 8.02 12.74
CA GLN A 173 10.37 7.09 13.68
C GLN A 173 10.47 7.71 15.08
N ALA A 174 10.96 8.95 15.21
CA ALA A 174 11.02 9.64 16.49
C ALA A 174 9.63 9.81 17.14
N ARG A 175 8.58 9.97 16.31
CA ARG A 175 7.20 10.00 16.77
C ARG A 175 6.74 8.65 17.30
N PHE A 176 6.97 7.59 16.54
CA PHE A 176 6.67 6.22 16.95
C PHE A 176 7.34 5.89 18.28
N ASP A 177 8.62 6.23 18.45
CA ASP A 177 9.36 5.96 19.68
C ASP A 177 8.76 6.70 20.90
N ARG A 178 8.15 7.89 20.71
CA ARG A 178 7.41 8.57 21.78
C ARG A 178 6.12 7.83 22.16
N ALA A 179 5.33 7.43 21.17
CA ALA A 179 4.11 6.64 21.40
C ALA A 179 4.42 5.29 22.07
N ASP A 180 5.47 4.60 21.62
CA ASP A 180 5.94 3.36 22.23
C ASP A 180 6.35 3.57 23.69
N ALA A 181 7.11 4.63 23.99
CA ALA A 181 7.52 4.95 25.36
C ALA A 181 6.34 5.34 26.28
N GLY A 182 5.29 5.95 25.71
CA GLY A 182 4.06 6.32 26.42
C GLY A 182 3.15 5.14 26.73
N THR A 183 3.21 4.07 25.94
CA THR A 183 2.37 2.88 26.08
C THR A 183 2.80 2.01 27.28
N ARG A 184 1.90 1.80 28.25
CA ARG A 184 2.22 1.07 29.51
C ARG A 184 1.58 -0.31 29.63
N GLU A 185 0.42 -0.50 29.03
CA GLU A 185 -0.36 -1.74 29.10
C GLU A 185 -0.04 -2.66 27.91
N GLU A 186 -0.38 -3.94 28.03
CA GLU A 186 -0.21 -4.97 26.98
C GLU A 186 1.18 -5.01 26.31
N ARG A 187 2.24 -4.73 27.07
CA ARG A 187 3.59 -4.57 26.54
C ARG A 187 4.09 -5.74 25.69
N GLY A 188 3.74 -6.98 26.02
CA GLY A 188 4.13 -8.13 25.22
C GLY A 188 3.61 -8.06 23.77
N PHE A 189 2.40 -7.56 23.57
CA PHE A 189 1.84 -7.34 22.24
C PHE A 189 2.53 -6.16 21.55
N TRP A 190 2.65 -5.02 22.25
CA TRP A 190 3.24 -3.81 21.67
C TRP A 190 4.73 -3.93 21.36
N ASP A 191 5.48 -4.71 22.13
CA ASP A 191 6.90 -5.00 21.86
C ASP A 191 7.04 -5.76 20.54
N ALA A 192 6.17 -6.74 20.27
CA ALA A 192 6.16 -7.49 19.01
C ALA A 192 5.77 -6.59 17.83
N TYR A 193 4.75 -5.73 18.00
CA TYR A 193 4.37 -4.72 17.01
C TYR A 193 5.52 -3.74 16.72
N ALA A 194 6.19 -3.24 17.76
CA ALA A 194 7.26 -2.26 17.63
C ALA A 194 8.48 -2.79 16.88
N VAL A 195 8.81 -4.08 17.02
CA VAL A 195 9.85 -4.73 16.20
C VAL A 195 9.51 -4.63 14.71
N ARG A 196 8.26 -4.91 14.33
CA ARG A 196 7.80 -4.88 12.93
C ARG A 196 7.77 -3.45 12.37
N VAL A 197 7.32 -2.48 13.17
CA VAL A 197 7.35 -1.06 12.78
C VAL A 197 8.78 -0.57 12.54
N ARG A 198 9.72 -0.93 13.43
CA ARG A 198 11.14 -0.57 13.28
C ARG A 198 11.75 -1.18 12.02
N LEU A 199 11.44 -2.44 11.70
CA LEU A 199 11.79 -3.05 10.41
C LEU A 199 11.19 -2.27 9.23
N GLY A 200 9.93 -1.82 9.35
CA GLY A 200 9.30 -0.96 8.35
C GLY A 200 10.06 0.35 8.10
N PHE A 201 10.53 1.03 9.16
CA PHE A 201 11.34 2.23 9.03
C PHE A 201 12.70 1.95 8.38
N GLU A 202 13.36 0.85 8.75
CA GLU A 202 14.61 0.43 8.11
C GLU A 202 14.42 0.23 6.60
N LEU A 203 13.33 -0.43 6.19
CA LEU A 203 13.00 -0.65 4.78
C LEU A 203 12.69 0.66 4.05
N ALA A 204 11.92 1.55 4.68
CA ALA A 204 11.59 2.86 4.10
C ALA A 204 12.82 3.74 3.82
N LEU A 205 13.96 3.48 4.49
CA LEU A 205 15.23 4.17 4.29
C LEU A 205 16.12 3.55 3.19
N ARG A 206 15.82 2.36 2.65
CA ARG A 206 16.69 1.62 1.71
C ARG A 206 16.71 2.16 0.26
N ALA A 207 16.14 3.33 0.02
CA ALA A 207 15.92 3.86 -1.31
C ALA A 207 17.15 4.50 -1.96
#